data_AF-A0A0S6UUB8-F1
#
_entry.id   AF-A0A0S6UUB8-F1
#
_cell.length_a   1.000
_cell.length_b   1.000
_cell.length_c   1.000
_cell.angle_alpha   90.00
_cell.angle_beta   90.00
_cell.angle_gamma   90.00
#
_symmetry.space_group_name_H-M   'P 1'
#
loop_
_entity.id
_entity.type
_entity.pdbx_description
1 polymer ?
#
loop_
_entity_poly.entity_id
_entity_poly.type
_entity_poly.pdbx_seq_one_letter_code
_entity_poly.pdbx_strand_id
1 'polypeptide(L)' 'MKIIGKDGAHVGTVDRLEGNRIKLTRKDSPEGHKDHHHYIDTKYVGAVEGDVVKLSVNADAVPKTEAA' A
#
# COMPACT_ATOMS: atom_id res chain seq x y z
N MET A 1 -9.40 -2.54 -5.39
CA MET A 1 -9.11 -1.47 -4.43
C MET A 1 -7.72 -0.89 -4.66
N LYS A 2 -7.62 0.38 -5.04
CA LYS A 2 -6.36 1.09 -5.32
C LYS A 2 -5.89 1.86 -4.09
N ILE A 3 -4.59 2.10 -3.96
CA ILE A 3 -4.02 2.88 -2.87
C ILE A 3 -3.33 4.09 -3.47
N ILE A 4 -3.72 5.28 -2.98
CA ILE A 4 -3.14 6.56 -3.38
C ILE A 4 -2.54 7.27 -2.17
N GLY A 5 -1.45 7.99 -2.42
CA GLY A 5 -0.88 8.89 -1.44
C GLY A 5 -1.79 10.08 -1.18
N LYS A 6 -1.48 10.83 -0.12
CA LYS A 6 -2.12 12.12 0.16
C LYS A 6 -1.99 13.10 -1.01
N ASP A 7 -0.88 13.04 -1.73
CA ASP A 7 -0.60 13.82 -2.94
C ASP A 7 -1.38 13.35 -4.19
N GLY A 8 -2.07 12.20 -4.11
CA GLY A 8 -2.83 11.61 -5.21
C GLY A 8 -2.03 10.65 -6.10
N ALA A 9 -0.71 10.52 -5.91
CA ALA A 9 0.07 9.52 -6.65
C ALA A 9 -0.30 8.09 -6.28
N HIS A 10 -0.11 7.19 -7.24
CA HIS A 10 -0.36 5.77 -7.09
C HIS A 10 0.71 5.14 -6.18
N VAL A 11 0.28 4.47 -5.11
CA VAL A 11 1.16 3.75 -4.18
C VAL A 11 1.24 2.28 -4.53
N GLY A 12 0.08 1.70 -4.87
CA GLY A 12 -0.07 0.31 -5.27
C GLY A 12 -1.52 -0.15 -5.20
N THR A 13 -1.72 -1.45 -5.36
CA THR A 13 -3.04 -2.10 -5.32
C THR A 13 -3.16 -3.02 -4.12
N VAL A 14 -4.33 -3.04 -3.47
CA VAL A 14 -4.64 -3.98 -2.38
C VAL A 14 -4.78 -5.39 -2.96
N ASP A 15 -3.98 -6.33 -2.45
CA ASP A 15 -4.15 -7.76 -2.67
C ASP A 15 -5.11 -8.36 -1.63
N ARG A 16 -4.80 -8.13 -0.35
CA ARG A 16 -5.58 -8.62 0.79
C ARG A 16 -5.28 -7.81 2.06
N LEU A 17 -6.20 -7.82 3.02
CA LEU A 17 -5.92 -7.35 4.38
C LEU A 17 -5.42 -8.52 5.24
N GLU A 18 -4.25 -8.38 5.86
CA GLU A 18 -3.72 -9.32 6.85
C GLU A 18 -3.59 -8.63 8.20
N GLY A 19 -4.58 -8.86 9.08
CA GLY A 19 -4.68 -8.18 10.37
C GLY A 19 -4.79 -6.66 10.19
N ASN A 20 -3.81 -5.92 10.73
CA ASN A 20 -3.72 -4.46 10.62
C ASN A 20 -2.82 -3.99 9.46
N ARG A 21 -2.55 -4.87 8.50
CA ARG A 21 -1.67 -4.57 7.36
C ARG A 21 -2.38 -4.86 6.05
N ILE A 22 -2.19 -3.96 5.10
CA ILE A 22 -2.66 -4.07 3.72
C ILE A 22 -1.53 -4.72 2.94
N LYS A 23 -1.77 -5.94 2.46
CA LYS A 23 -0.89 -6.64 1.54
C LYS A 23 -1.02 -6.04 0.15
N LEU A 24 0.10 -5.65 -0.44
CA LEU A 24 0.14 -5.14 -1.81
C LEU A 24 0.23 -6.27 -2.83
N THR A 25 -0.33 -6.03 -4.02
CA THR A 25 -0.21 -6.99 -5.13
C THR A 25 1.25 -7.07 -5.60
N ARG A 26 1.67 -8.26 -6.03
CA ARG A 26 3.02 -8.50 -6.54
C ARG A 26 3.40 -7.61 -7.73
N LYS A 27 2.43 -7.10 -8.48
CA LYS A 27 2.65 -6.22 -9.63
C LYS A 27 3.20 -4.84 -9.25
N ASP A 28 2.94 -4.39 -8.02
CA ASP A 28 3.41 -3.09 -7.49
C ASP A 28 4.71 -3.22 -6.67
N SER A 29 5.36 -4.39 -6.73
CA SER A 29 6.68 -4.60 -6.12
C SER A 29 7.77 -4.19 -7.13
N PRO A 30 8.72 -3.29 -6.77
CA PRO A 30 9.81 -2.93 -7.66
C PRO A 30 10.60 -4.17 -8.07
N GLU A 31 11.08 -4.19 -9.32
CA GLU A 31 11.50 -5.38 -10.09
C GLU A 31 12.66 -6.23 -9.51
N GLY A 32 13.15 -5.95 -8.31
CA GLY A 32 14.24 -6.67 -7.66
C GLY A 32 13.84 -7.73 -6.63
N HIS A 33 12.64 -7.67 -6.04
CA HIS A 33 12.30 -8.47 -4.85
C HIS A 33 11.00 -9.26 -5.07
N LYS A 34 11.08 -10.37 -5.83
CA LYS A 34 9.93 -11.21 -6.20
C LYS A 34 9.39 -12.09 -5.06
N ASP A 35 10.11 -12.19 -3.95
CA ASP A 35 9.75 -13.09 -2.84
C ASP A 35 9.05 -12.39 -1.68
N HIS A 36 9.11 -11.05 -1.59
CA HIS A 36 8.58 -10.32 -0.45
C HIS A 36 7.30 -9.57 -0.83
N HIS A 37 6.21 -9.85 -0.12
CA HIS A 37 5.03 -9.01 -0.19
C HIS A 37 5.28 -7.72 0.57
N HIS A 38 5.04 -6.58 -0.08
CA HIS A 38 5.01 -5.30 0.62
C HIS A 38 3.71 -5.18 1.41
N TYR A 39 3.85 -4.67 2.62
CA TYR A 39 2.73 -4.38 3.50
C TYR A 39 2.70 -2.89 3.83
N ILE A 40 1.49 -2.33 3.87
CA ILE A 40 1.21 -0.99 4.36
C ILE A 40 0.38 -1.11 5.63
N ASP A 41 0.85 -0.51 6.70
CA ASP A 41 0.14 -0.51 7.96
C ASP A 41 -1.13 0.35 7.87
N THR A 42 -2.28 -0.16 8.33
CA THR A 42 -3.57 0.54 8.20
C THR A 42 -3.60 1.88 8.94
N LYS A 43 -2.67 2.12 9.87
CA LYS A 43 -2.49 3.44 10.53
C LYS A 43 -2.20 4.58 9.56
N TYR A 44 -1.70 4.28 8.36
CA TYR A 44 -1.45 5.28 7.32
C TYR A 44 -2.68 5.55 6.47
N VAL A 45 -3.79 4.82 6.63
CA VAL A 45 -5.04 5.08 5.91
C VAL A 45 -5.73 6.28 6.53
N GLY A 46 -5.96 7.31 5.73
CA GLY A 46 -6.69 8.51 6.15
C GLY A 46 -8.16 8.47 5.76
N ALA A 47 -8.47 7.94 4.58
CA ALA A 47 -9.83 7.79 4.10
C ALA A 47 -9.94 6.62 3.12
N VAL A 48 -11.16 6.10 2.97
CA VAL A 48 -11.50 5.15 1.91
C VAL A 48 -12.66 5.73 1.13
N GLU A 49 -12.42 6.03 -0.14
CA GLU A 49 -13.38 6.62 -1.06
C GLU A 49 -13.75 5.57 -2.11
N GLY A 50 -14.87 4.87 -1.90
CA GLY A 50 -15.30 3.78 -2.77
C GLY A 50 -14.25 2.67 -2.85
N ASP A 51 -13.65 2.52 -4.03
CA ASP A 51 -12.61 1.51 -4.29
C ASP A 51 -11.17 2.05 -4.15
N VAL A 52 -11.00 3.24 -3.55
CA VAL A 52 -9.71 3.92 -3.38
C VAL A 52 -9.39 4.13 -1.91
N VAL A 53 -8.27 3.60 -1.46
CA VAL A 53 -7.66 3.85 -0.15
C VAL A 53 -6.74 5.04 -0.26
N LYS A 54 -7.07 6.11 0.47
CA LYS A 54 -6.27 7.34 0.50
C LYS A 54 -5.43 7.36 1.77
N LEU A 55 -4.13 7.45 1.59
CA LEU A 55 -3.18 7.49 2.70
C LEU A 55 -3.08 8.91 3.26
N SER A 56 -2.78 8.99 4.55
CA SER A 56 -2.49 10.22 5.29
C SER A 56 -1.11 10.80 4.94
N VAL A 57 -0.27 10.01 4.26
CA VAL A 57 1.09 10.36 3.84
C VAL A 57 1.23 10.31 2.32
N ASN A 58 2.23 11.00 1.78
CA ASN A 58 2.52 11.00 0.34
C ASN A 58 3.04 9.63 -0.11
N ALA A 59 2.84 9.30 -1.38
CA ALA A 59 3.12 7.95 -1.90
C ALA A 59 4.57 7.50 -1.73
N ASP A 60 5.52 8.44 -1.86
CA ASP A 60 6.96 8.24 -1.67
C ASP A 60 7.35 8.08 -0.19
N ALA A 61 6.60 8.71 0.72
CA ALA A 61 6.86 8.70 2.15
C ALA A 61 6.24 7.49 2.88
N VAL A 62 5.52 6.62 2.16
CA VAL A 62 4.91 5.42 2.76
C VAL A 62 6.00 4.38 3.03
N PRO A 63 6.24 4.01 4.30
CA PRO A 63 7.14 2.91 4.59
C PRO A 63 6.48 1.60 4.18
N LYS A 64 6.94 1.04 3.06
CA LYS A 64 6.55 -0.28 2.59
C LYS A 64 7.46 -1.28 3.31
N THR A 65 6.92 -1.96 4.32
CA THR A 65 7.70 -2.99 5.01
C THR A 65 7.59 -4.29 4.23
N GLU A 66 8.73 -4.89 3.92
CA GLU A 66 8.82 -6.25 3.42
C GLU A 66 8.61 -7.19 4.61
N ALA A 67 7.67 -8.12 4.53
CA ALA A 67 7.67 -9.23 5.48
C ALA A 67 8.87 -10.13 5.14
N ALA A 68 9.75 -10.37 6.12
CA ALA A 68 10.82 -11.36 6.03
C ALA A 68 10.28 -12.77 6.24
#